data_AF-A0A1H3G926-F1
#
_entry.id   AF-A0A1H3G926-F1
#
_cell.length_a   1.000
_cell.length_b   1.000
_cell.length_c   1.000
_cell.angle_alpha   90.00
_cell.angle_beta   90.00
_cell.angle_gamma   90.00
#
_symmetry.space_group_name_H-M   'P 1'
#
loop_
_entity.id
_entity.type
_entity.pdbx_description
1 polymer ?
#
loop_
_entity_poly.entity_id
_entity_poly.type
_entity_poly.pdbx_seq_one_letter_code
_entity_poly.pdbx_strand_id
1 'polypeptide(L)'
;MTSIWRFILLFLLLNLLSGFTLPTEPSEYCRSTTNADAKACFASHLSYCDSTSFANAGACFLINASYCESDSNANSGACFTSHPVYCSSSSYAHSGACFLASEAYCESDNYANSGACFASHPSYCSSSRYADALACSGARPAYCEDTIYANSKACSRLVKPSSGQILEVARRLGAPVDVHTLMRELMK
;
A
#
# COMPACT_ATOMS: atom_id res chain seq x y z
N MET A 1 7.70 43.69 -41.04
CA MET A 1 6.54 42.80 -40.80
C MET A 1 6.94 41.35 -40.43
N THR A 2 8.15 41.09 -39.90
CA THR A 2 8.65 39.72 -39.61
C THR A 2 8.83 39.43 -38.12
N SER A 3 8.71 40.44 -37.25
CA SER A 3 8.99 40.31 -35.82
C SER A 3 7.83 39.66 -35.04
N ILE A 4 6.58 39.93 -35.43
CA ILE A 4 5.38 39.47 -34.70
C ILE A 4 5.22 37.94 -34.82
N TRP A 5 5.50 37.37 -35.99
CA TRP A 5 5.44 35.93 -36.22
C TRP A 5 6.45 35.14 -35.38
N ARG A 6 7.64 35.70 -35.13
CA ARG A 6 8.64 35.07 -34.26
C ARG A 6 8.18 35.02 -32.81
N PHE A 7 7.53 36.06 -32.31
CA PHE A 7 6.98 36.07 -30.95
C PHE A 7 5.82 35.08 -30.79
N ILE A 8 4.92 34.99 -31.77
CA ILE A 8 3.80 34.03 -31.75
C ILE A 8 4.32 32.58 -31.79
N LEU A 9 5.31 32.28 -32.65
CA LEU A 9 5.91 30.95 -32.71
C LEU A 9 6.64 30.60 -31.40
N LEU A 10 7.36 31.56 -30.80
CA LEU A 10 8.04 31.35 -29.52
C LEU A 10 7.02 31.10 -28.40
N PHE A 11 5.90 31.82 -28.38
CA PHE A 11 4.82 31.63 -27.39
C PHE A 11 4.14 30.26 -27.55
N LEU A 12 3.88 29.82 -28.78
CA LEU A 12 3.32 28.49 -29.07
C LEU A 12 4.30 27.37 -28.72
N LEU A 13 5.60 27.55 -29.01
CA LEU A 13 6.66 26.61 -28.64
C LEU A 13 6.88 26.56 -27.11
N LEU A 14 6.78 27.70 -26.42
CA LEU A 14 6.82 27.75 -24.95
C LEU A 14 5.62 27.01 -24.34
N ASN A 15 4.42 27.11 -24.91
CA ASN A 15 3.24 26.33 -24.47
C ASN A 15 3.34 24.83 -24.82
N LEU A 16 4.07 24.46 -25.88
CA LEU A 16 4.34 23.06 -26.23
C LEU A 16 5.46 22.43 -25.37
N LEU A 17 6.43 23.23 -24.90
CA LEU A 17 7.55 22.80 -24.04
C LEU A 17 7.21 22.87 -22.55
N SER A 18 6.33 23.79 -22.15
CA SER A 18 5.67 23.74 -20.86
C SER A 18 4.46 22.83 -20.98
N GLY A 19 4.73 21.53 -21.06
CA GLY A 19 3.79 20.52 -20.61
C GLY A 19 3.46 20.84 -19.16
N PHE A 20 2.51 21.76 -18.96
CA PHE A 20 1.82 21.97 -17.72
C PHE A 20 1.18 20.62 -17.40
N THR A 21 1.90 19.80 -16.63
CA THR A 21 1.24 18.86 -15.75
C THR A 21 0.51 19.73 -14.74
N LEU A 22 -0.65 20.24 -15.14
CA LEU A 22 -1.70 20.57 -14.20
C LEU A 22 -1.76 19.36 -13.24
N PRO A 23 -1.81 19.58 -11.91
CA PRO A 23 -2.26 18.53 -11.03
C PRO A 23 -3.54 18.02 -11.69
N THR A 24 -3.58 16.74 -12.07
CA THR A 24 -4.73 16.19 -12.78
C THR A 24 -5.90 16.29 -11.82
N GLU A 25 -6.61 17.41 -11.89
CA GLU A 25 -7.86 17.65 -11.19
C GLU A 25 -8.68 16.38 -11.42
N PRO A 26 -9.07 15.68 -10.33
CA PRO A 26 -9.74 14.40 -10.48
C PRO A 26 -10.96 14.63 -11.35
N SER A 27 -11.08 13.80 -12.39
CA SER A 27 -12.09 13.98 -13.43
C SER A 27 -13.46 14.23 -12.82
N GLU A 28 -14.27 15.08 -13.45
CA GLU A 28 -15.64 15.36 -12.99
C GLU A 28 -16.44 14.07 -12.79
N TYR A 29 -16.16 13.05 -13.61
CA TYR A 29 -16.66 11.69 -13.46
C TYR A 29 -16.42 11.10 -12.06
N CYS A 30 -15.21 11.24 -11.50
CA CYS A 30 -14.88 10.69 -10.19
C CYS A 30 -15.45 11.49 -9.03
N ARG A 31 -15.73 12.79 -9.22
CA ARG A 31 -16.34 13.65 -8.18
C ARG A 31 -17.72 13.17 -7.74
N SER A 32 -18.45 12.43 -8.60
CA SER A 32 -19.69 11.77 -8.21
C SER A 32 -19.40 10.56 -7.32
N THR A 33 -20.04 10.51 -6.15
CA THR A 33 -19.95 9.38 -5.22
C THR A 33 -20.47 8.06 -5.80
N THR A 34 -21.33 8.12 -6.82
CA THR A 34 -21.83 6.94 -7.55
C THR A 34 -20.72 6.20 -8.32
N ASN A 35 -19.62 6.90 -8.61
CA ASN A 35 -18.49 6.38 -9.38
C ASN A 35 -17.28 6.08 -8.49
N ALA A 36 -17.45 6.07 -7.17
CA ALA A 36 -16.34 5.90 -6.22
C ALA A 36 -15.60 4.57 -6.37
N ASP A 37 -16.26 3.52 -6.87
CA ASP A 37 -15.65 2.21 -7.17
C ASP A 37 -15.25 2.03 -8.65
N ALA A 38 -15.43 3.06 -9.48
CA ALA A 38 -15.00 2.98 -10.86
C ALA A 38 -13.47 2.83 -10.91
N LYS A 39 -12.99 1.90 -11.74
CA LYS A 39 -11.54 1.65 -11.92
C LYS A 39 -10.75 2.90 -12.27
N ALA A 40 -11.35 3.81 -13.06
CA ALA A 40 -10.75 5.08 -13.44
C ALA A 40 -10.53 6.05 -12.26
N CYS A 41 -11.26 5.86 -11.17
CA CYS A 41 -11.22 6.70 -9.98
C CYS A 41 -10.35 6.11 -8.87
N PHE A 42 -9.75 4.94 -9.07
CA PHE A 42 -9.02 4.24 -8.03
C PHE A 42 -7.90 5.11 -7.42
N ALA A 43 -7.91 5.24 -6.08
CA ALA A 43 -7.02 6.11 -5.31
C ALA A 43 -6.95 7.56 -5.82
N SER A 44 -8.08 8.11 -6.31
CA SER A 44 -8.17 9.52 -6.72
C SER A 44 -8.27 10.51 -5.56
N HIS A 45 -8.45 10.02 -4.33
CA HIS A 45 -8.39 10.78 -3.08
C HIS A 45 -9.29 12.02 -3.07
N LEU A 46 -10.59 11.77 -3.20
CA LEU A 46 -11.60 12.81 -3.32
C LEU A 46 -12.13 13.28 -1.97
N SER A 47 -12.74 14.47 -1.92
CA SER A 47 -13.25 15.06 -0.67
C SER A 47 -14.29 14.21 0.06
N TYR A 48 -15.09 13.40 -0.66
CA TYR A 48 -16.04 12.49 0.00
C TYR A 48 -15.35 11.37 0.78
N CYS A 49 -14.06 11.12 0.55
CA CYS A 49 -13.29 10.09 1.24
C CYS A 49 -12.99 10.43 2.70
N ASP A 50 -13.28 11.65 3.16
CA ASP A 50 -13.25 12.03 4.58
C ASP A 50 -14.42 11.40 5.37
N SER A 51 -15.43 10.89 4.68
CA SER A 51 -16.55 10.17 5.29
C SER A 51 -16.28 8.67 5.37
N THR A 52 -16.59 8.06 6.53
CA THR A 52 -16.50 6.61 6.73
C THR A 52 -17.41 5.81 5.81
N SER A 53 -18.48 6.42 5.27
CA SER A 53 -19.36 5.77 4.28
C SER A 53 -18.64 5.35 3.00
N PHE A 54 -17.50 5.97 2.70
CA PHE A 54 -16.68 5.68 1.52
C PHE A 54 -15.33 5.06 1.87
N ALA A 55 -15.12 4.63 3.12
CA ALA A 55 -13.83 4.09 3.58
C ALA A 55 -13.36 2.85 2.81
N ASN A 56 -14.26 2.13 2.15
CA ASN A 56 -13.91 0.96 1.31
C ASN A 56 -13.98 1.24 -0.20
N ALA A 57 -14.37 2.45 -0.60
CA ALA A 57 -14.49 2.79 -2.00
C ALA A 57 -13.12 2.80 -2.68
N GLY A 58 -13.05 2.34 -3.92
CA GLY A 58 -11.81 2.30 -4.71
C GLY A 58 -11.11 3.66 -4.79
N ALA A 59 -11.89 4.74 -4.91
CA ALA A 59 -11.38 6.12 -4.95
C ALA A 59 -10.70 6.57 -3.66
N CYS A 60 -11.05 5.97 -2.53
CA CYS A 60 -10.55 6.33 -1.21
C CYS A 60 -9.42 5.42 -0.73
N PHE A 61 -9.02 4.42 -1.51
CA PHE A 61 -7.94 3.49 -1.14
C PHE A 61 -6.64 4.25 -0.80
N LEU A 62 -6.00 3.88 0.32
CA LEU A 62 -4.76 4.49 0.83
C LEU A 62 -4.81 6.00 1.08
N ILE A 63 -5.98 6.60 1.30
CA ILE A 63 -6.04 8.04 1.59
C ILE A 63 -5.55 8.39 3.00
N ASN A 64 -5.53 7.43 3.94
CA ASN A 64 -5.13 7.64 5.34
C ASN A 64 -5.95 8.75 6.02
N ALA A 65 -7.26 8.69 5.88
CA ALA A 65 -8.17 9.68 6.47
C ALA A 65 -8.16 9.64 8.01
N SER A 66 -8.61 10.71 8.65
CA SER A 66 -8.62 10.85 10.12
C SER A 66 -9.43 9.79 10.85
N TYR A 67 -10.47 9.22 10.24
CA TYR A 67 -11.24 8.12 10.84
C TYR A 67 -10.44 6.82 10.99
N CYS A 68 -9.29 6.70 10.32
CA CYS A 68 -8.39 5.56 10.49
C CYS A 68 -7.76 5.49 11.88
N GLU A 69 -7.83 6.55 12.70
CA GLU A 69 -7.45 6.49 14.12
C GLU A 69 -8.43 5.65 14.96
N SER A 70 -9.65 5.42 14.46
CA SER A 70 -10.59 4.48 15.08
C SER A 70 -10.34 3.05 14.58
N ASP A 71 -10.11 2.14 15.53
CA ASP A 71 -9.91 0.72 15.26
C ASP A 71 -11.09 0.02 14.57
N SER A 72 -12.30 0.58 14.68
CA SER A 72 -13.48 0.13 13.92
C SER A 72 -13.26 0.17 12.41
N ASN A 73 -12.31 0.99 11.92
CA ASN A 73 -11.96 1.12 10.51
C ASN A 73 -10.69 0.35 10.13
N ALA A 74 -10.13 -0.49 11.02
CA ALA A 74 -8.82 -1.11 10.82
C ALA A 74 -8.69 -1.99 9.57
N ASN A 75 -9.81 -2.43 8.99
CA ASN A 75 -9.83 -3.22 7.75
C ASN A 75 -10.44 -2.46 6.56
N SER A 76 -10.59 -1.15 6.67
CA SER A 76 -11.07 -0.33 5.54
C SER A 76 -9.97 -0.13 4.51
N GLY A 77 -10.32 -0.17 3.23
CA GLY A 77 -9.38 0.07 2.13
C GLY A 77 -8.66 1.44 2.22
N ALA A 78 -9.36 2.45 2.71
CA ALA A 78 -8.81 3.80 2.95
C ALA A 78 -7.72 3.84 4.01
N CYS A 79 -7.76 2.92 4.97
CA CYS A 79 -6.84 2.85 6.10
C CYS A 79 -5.71 1.84 5.87
N PHE A 80 -5.65 1.16 4.73
CA PHE A 80 -4.64 0.14 4.49
C PHE A 80 -3.23 0.72 4.69
N THR A 81 -2.36 0.05 5.46
CA THR A 81 -1.01 0.55 5.79
C THR A 81 -0.93 1.94 6.44
N SER A 82 -1.99 2.44 7.08
CA SER A 82 -1.98 3.78 7.70
C SER A 82 -1.26 3.83 9.05
N HIS A 83 -1.00 2.68 9.69
CA HIS A 83 -0.26 2.54 10.96
C HIS A 83 -0.69 3.47 12.11
N PRO A 84 -2.00 3.55 12.44
CA PRO A 84 -2.49 4.32 13.57
C PRO A 84 -2.03 3.73 14.90
N VAL A 85 -2.18 4.50 15.99
CA VAL A 85 -1.63 4.16 17.32
C VAL A 85 -2.07 2.79 17.84
N TYR A 86 -3.31 2.36 17.54
CA TYR A 86 -3.80 1.05 17.98
C TYR A 86 -3.00 -0.12 17.39
N CYS A 87 -2.24 0.08 16.30
CA CYS A 87 -1.40 -0.96 15.72
C CYS A 87 -0.32 -1.46 16.67
N SER A 88 0.07 -0.69 17.68
CA SER A 88 0.97 -1.14 18.75
C SER A 88 0.39 -2.31 19.56
N SER A 89 -0.93 -2.49 19.56
CA SER A 89 -1.59 -3.66 20.15
C SER A 89 -1.57 -4.84 19.17
N SER A 90 -1.09 -5.98 19.66
CA SER A 90 -1.01 -7.21 18.88
C SER A 90 -2.38 -7.79 18.46
N SER A 91 -3.47 -7.33 19.07
CA SER A 91 -4.84 -7.65 18.63
C SER A 91 -5.11 -7.23 17.18
N TYR A 92 -4.36 -6.25 16.66
CA TYR A 92 -4.52 -5.72 15.30
C TYR A 92 -3.46 -6.21 14.31
N ALA A 93 -2.61 -7.17 14.69
CA ALA A 93 -1.51 -7.67 13.87
C ALA A 93 -1.93 -8.21 12.48
N HIS A 94 -3.20 -8.61 12.34
CA HIS A 94 -3.78 -9.13 11.09
C HIS A 94 -4.66 -8.13 10.35
N SER A 95 -4.77 -6.90 10.84
CA SER A 95 -5.59 -5.87 10.21
C SER A 95 -4.89 -5.22 9.02
N GLY A 96 -5.70 -4.74 8.06
CA GLY A 96 -5.18 -4.06 6.87
C GLY A 96 -4.42 -2.78 7.21
N ALA A 97 -4.90 -2.01 8.19
CA ALA A 97 -4.26 -0.78 8.61
C ALA A 97 -2.87 -0.99 9.22
N CYS A 98 -2.66 -2.11 9.90
CA CYS A 98 -1.38 -2.46 10.51
C CYS A 98 -0.47 -3.27 9.60
N PHE A 99 -0.87 -3.56 8.36
CA PHE A 99 -0.02 -4.30 7.41
C PHE A 99 1.35 -3.62 7.29
N LEU A 100 2.44 -4.38 7.47
CA LEU A 100 3.83 -3.89 7.46
C LEU A 100 4.24 -2.89 8.56
N ALA A 101 3.47 -2.76 9.65
CA ALA A 101 3.77 -1.84 10.76
C ALA A 101 5.10 -2.16 11.47
N SER A 102 5.50 -3.44 11.54
CA SER A 102 6.75 -3.90 12.17
C SER A 102 6.88 -3.48 13.64
N GLU A 103 5.80 -3.68 14.39
CA GLU A 103 5.70 -3.31 15.81
C GLU A 103 6.49 -4.22 16.75
N ALA A 104 6.66 -3.79 18.01
CA ALA A 104 7.46 -4.51 19.00
C ALA A 104 6.98 -5.96 19.25
N TYR A 105 5.68 -6.26 19.13
CA TYR A 105 5.17 -7.63 19.27
C TYR A 105 5.68 -8.58 18.19
N CYS A 106 6.24 -8.08 17.08
CA CYS A 106 6.80 -8.91 16.02
C CYS A 106 8.05 -9.69 16.45
N GLU A 107 8.69 -9.32 17.57
CA GLU A 107 9.74 -10.13 18.20
C GLU A 107 9.19 -11.42 18.84
N SER A 108 7.88 -11.50 19.09
CA SER A 108 7.23 -12.74 19.50
C SER A 108 6.86 -13.58 18.27
N ASP A 109 7.27 -14.85 18.28
CA ASP A 109 6.98 -15.79 17.20
C ASP A 109 5.47 -16.13 17.06
N ASN A 110 4.65 -15.81 18.07
CA ASN A 110 3.19 -15.88 17.99
C ASN A 110 2.61 -15.05 16.83
N TYR A 111 3.31 -14.01 16.39
CA TYR A 111 2.87 -13.11 15.32
C TYR A 111 3.71 -13.23 14.05
N ALA A 112 4.53 -14.28 13.95
CA ALA A 112 5.47 -14.50 12.84
C ALA A 112 4.80 -14.61 11.46
N ASN A 113 3.50 -14.93 11.42
CA ASN A 113 2.69 -15.03 10.21
C ASN A 113 1.62 -13.93 10.09
N SER A 114 1.71 -12.90 10.91
CA SER A 114 0.82 -11.75 10.80
C SER A 114 1.27 -10.81 9.67
N GLY A 115 0.32 -10.12 9.05
CA GLY A 115 0.65 -9.15 8.00
C GLY A 115 1.40 -7.93 8.52
N ALA A 116 1.19 -7.55 9.79
CA ALA A 116 1.93 -6.46 10.41
C ALA A 116 3.43 -6.75 10.53
N CYS A 117 3.80 -8.01 10.74
CA CYS A 117 5.18 -8.44 10.88
C CYS A 117 5.82 -8.87 9.56
N PHE A 118 5.09 -8.86 8.44
CA PHE A 118 5.64 -9.35 7.17
C PHE A 118 6.94 -8.61 6.80
N ALA A 119 8.01 -9.39 6.58
CA ALA A 119 9.36 -8.92 6.31
C ALA A 119 9.93 -7.93 7.36
N SER A 120 9.57 -8.08 8.65
CA SER A 120 10.11 -7.25 9.74
C SER A 120 11.44 -7.74 10.33
N HIS A 121 11.85 -8.97 9.98
CA HIS A 121 13.16 -9.57 10.34
C HIS A 121 13.50 -9.58 11.84
N PRO A 122 12.61 -10.08 12.71
CA PRO A 122 12.88 -10.19 14.15
C PRO A 122 14.02 -11.15 14.47
N SER A 123 14.54 -11.07 15.69
CA SER A 123 15.73 -11.80 16.14
C SER A 123 15.65 -13.33 15.94
N TYR A 124 14.46 -13.91 16.12
CA TYR A 124 14.23 -15.35 15.94
C TYR A 124 14.44 -15.83 14.50
N CYS A 125 14.43 -14.95 13.49
CA CYS A 125 14.67 -15.32 12.10
C CYS A 125 16.08 -15.89 11.85
N SER A 126 17.01 -15.71 12.79
CA SER A 126 18.32 -16.36 12.77
C SER A 126 18.24 -17.88 12.91
N SER A 127 17.13 -18.42 13.44
CA SER A 127 16.89 -19.86 13.57
C SER A 127 16.14 -20.39 12.34
N SER A 128 16.64 -21.48 11.76
CA SER A 128 16.03 -22.11 10.59
C SER A 128 14.65 -22.73 10.87
N ARG A 129 14.27 -22.86 12.15
CA ARG A 129 12.89 -23.21 12.56
C ARG A 129 11.84 -22.26 11.98
N TYR A 130 12.21 -21.00 11.76
CA TYR A 130 11.32 -19.95 11.26
C TYR A 130 11.58 -19.60 9.79
N ALA A 131 12.28 -20.46 9.04
CA ALA A 131 12.64 -20.18 7.65
C ALA A 131 11.44 -19.83 6.75
N ASP A 132 10.26 -20.37 7.03
CA ASP A 132 9.02 -20.11 6.29
C ASP A 132 8.05 -19.13 6.95
N ALA A 133 8.47 -18.47 8.05
CA ALA A 133 7.66 -17.43 8.66
C ALA A 133 7.57 -16.19 7.76
N LEU A 134 6.39 -15.58 7.65
CA LEU A 134 6.21 -14.36 6.86
C LEU A 134 7.10 -13.22 7.37
N ALA A 135 7.31 -13.12 8.67
CA ALA A 135 8.17 -12.09 9.27
C ALA A 135 9.64 -12.21 8.85
N CYS A 136 10.09 -13.41 8.51
CA CYS A 136 11.45 -13.66 8.07
C CYS A 136 11.65 -13.45 6.57
N SER A 137 10.60 -13.16 5.80
CA SER A 137 10.67 -13.04 4.34
C SER A 137 11.80 -12.10 3.88
N GLY A 138 12.77 -12.66 3.15
CA GLY A 138 13.94 -11.93 2.66
C GLY A 138 14.99 -11.53 3.69
N ALA A 139 14.95 -12.05 4.93
CA ALA A 139 15.89 -11.74 6.00
C ALA A 139 17.34 -12.20 5.70
N ARG A 140 17.50 -13.24 4.88
CA ARG A 140 18.82 -13.82 4.50
C ARG A 140 19.76 -14.14 5.68
N PRO A 141 19.33 -14.90 6.69
CA PRO A 141 20.20 -15.39 7.75
C PRO A 141 21.22 -16.42 7.25
N ALA A 142 22.21 -16.74 8.08
CA ALA A 142 23.34 -17.60 7.72
C ALA A 142 22.95 -19.01 7.21
N TYR A 143 21.83 -19.57 7.65
CA TYR A 143 21.36 -20.87 7.16
C TYR A 143 20.93 -20.85 5.69
N CYS A 144 20.79 -19.67 5.07
CA CYS A 144 20.49 -19.58 3.63
C CYS A 144 21.64 -20.05 2.73
N GLU A 145 22.85 -20.22 3.29
CA GLU A 145 23.95 -20.90 2.59
C GLU A 145 23.70 -22.41 2.43
N ASP A 146 22.81 -22.99 3.24
CA ASP A 146 22.38 -24.37 3.09
C ASP A 146 21.23 -24.47 2.08
N THR A 147 21.47 -25.24 1.03
CA THR A 147 20.53 -25.50 -0.06
C THR A 147 19.17 -26.06 0.39
N ILE A 148 19.08 -26.71 1.56
CA ILE A 148 17.80 -27.22 2.07
C ILE A 148 16.79 -26.10 2.36
N TYR A 149 17.29 -24.89 2.65
CA TYR A 149 16.46 -23.72 2.95
C TYR A 149 16.35 -22.74 1.78
N ALA A 150 16.94 -23.03 0.61
CA ALA A 150 17.00 -22.11 -0.53
C ALA A 150 15.62 -21.61 -1.01
N ASN A 151 14.58 -22.44 -0.86
CA ASN A 151 13.20 -22.11 -1.25
C ASN A 151 12.34 -21.54 -0.11
N SER A 152 12.91 -21.39 1.08
CA SER A 152 12.18 -20.83 2.23
C SER A 152 11.91 -19.34 2.04
N LYS A 153 10.89 -18.82 2.73
CA LYS A 153 10.58 -17.38 2.68
C LYS A 153 11.77 -16.53 3.12
N ALA A 154 12.52 -16.95 4.12
CA ALA A 154 13.67 -16.24 4.64
C ALA A 154 14.82 -16.07 3.63
N CYS A 155 15.00 -17.06 2.76
CA CYS A 155 16.04 -17.05 1.73
C CYS A 155 15.53 -16.59 0.36
N SER A 156 14.21 -16.42 0.20
CA SER A 156 13.59 -15.88 -1.00
C SER A 156 13.97 -14.42 -1.26
N ARG A 157 13.69 -13.94 -2.47
CA ARG A 157 13.80 -12.50 -2.81
C ARG A 157 12.57 -11.69 -2.38
N LEU A 158 11.68 -12.27 -1.58
CA LEU A 158 10.48 -11.59 -1.11
C LEU A 158 10.88 -10.48 -0.15
N VAL A 159 10.50 -9.25 -0.47
CA VAL A 159 10.79 -8.05 0.30
C VAL A 159 9.48 -7.30 0.57
N LYS A 160 9.51 -6.39 1.54
CA LYS A 160 8.40 -5.47 1.83
C LYS A 160 7.95 -4.78 0.52
N PRO A 161 6.67 -4.86 0.13
CA PRO A 161 6.18 -4.28 -1.11
C PRO A 161 6.24 -2.76 -1.01
N SER A 162 6.67 -2.12 -2.09
CA SER A 162 6.57 -0.68 -2.27
C SER A 162 5.11 -0.23 -2.39
N SER A 163 4.82 1.03 -2.10
CA SER A 163 3.49 1.62 -2.30
C SER A 163 2.98 1.44 -3.74
N GLY A 164 3.87 1.47 -4.73
CA GLY A 164 3.53 1.19 -6.13
C GLY A 164 3.07 -0.25 -6.37
N GLN A 165 3.74 -1.24 -5.77
CA GLN A 165 3.32 -2.64 -5.84
C GLN A 165 1.98 -2.87 -5.13
N ILE A 166 1.79 -2.27 -3.96
CA ILE A 166 0.51 -2.31 -3.23
C ILE A 166 -0.61 -1.79 -4.12
N LEU A 167 -0.42 -0.61 -4.70
CA LEU A 167 -1.41 0.04 -5.54
C LEU A 167 -1.71 -0.76 -6.80
N GLU A 168 -0.68 -1.38 -7.41
CA GLU A 168 -0.85 -2.21 -8.60
C GLU A 168 -1.64 -3.49 -8.31
N VAL A 169 -1.31 -4.20 -7.23
CA VAL A 169 -2.05 -5.40 -6.83
C VAL A 169 -3.49 -5.03 -6.45
N ALA A 170 -3.69 -3.95 -5.70
CA ALA A 170 -5.02 -3.50 -5.32
C ALA A 170 -5.88 -3.13 -6.55
N ARG A 171 -5.32 -2.41 -7.54
CA ARG A 171 -6.02 -2.12 -8.81
C ARG A 171 -6.42 -3.38 -9.57
N ARG A 172 -5.57 -4.41 -9.54
CA ARG A 172 -5.86 -5.70 -10.18
C ARG A 172 -6.97 -6.47 -9.48
N LEU A 173 -7.01 -6.41 -8.15
CA LEU A 173 -8.06 -7.05 -7.35
C LEU A 173 -9.41 -6.35 -7.51
N GLY A 174 -9.41 -5.05 -7.83
CA GLY A 174 -10.61 -4.27 -8.10
C GLY A 174 -11.12 -3.50 -6.89
N ALA A 175 -12.24 -2.81 -7.07
CA ALA A 175 -12.89 -2.00 -6.04
C ALA A 175 -14.31 -2.53 -5.76
N PRO A 176 -14.77 -2.54 -4.49
CA PRO A 176 -14.02 -2.17 -3.28
C PRO A 176 -12.88 -3.15 -2.99
N VAL A 177 -11.80 -2.67 -2.34
CA VAL A 177 -10.61 -3.48 -2.07
C VAL A 177 -10.81 -4.32 -0.81
N ASP A 178 -10.85 -5.65 -0.95
CA ASP A 178 -10.72 -6.57 0.20
C ASP A 178 -9.26 -6.57 0.67
N VAL A 179 -8.99 -5.87 1.77
CA VAL A 179 -7.65 -5.72 2.33
C VAL A 179 -7.03 -7.04 2.76
N HIS A 180 -7.81 -8.04 3.19
CA HIS A 180 -7.26 -9.35 3.59
C HIS A 180 -6.82 -10.15 2.37
N THR A 181 -7.58 -10.09 1.27
CA THR A 181 -7.15 -10.66 -0.01
C THR A 181 -5.91 -9.94 -0.55
N LEU A 182 -5.88 -8.61 -0.47
CA LEU A 182 -4.71 -7.81 -0.86
C LEU A 182 -3.46 -8.21 -0.07
N MET A 183 -3.53 -8.30 1.26
CA MET A 183 -2.41 -8.75 2.09
C MET A 183 -1.91 -10.13 1.68
N ARG A 184 -2.83 -11.08 1.46
CA ARG A 184 -2.44 -12.43 1.02
C ARG A 184 -1.72 -12.42 -0.33
N GLU A 185 -2.12 -11.59 -1.28
CA GLU A 185 -1.42 -11.46 -2.56
C GLU A 185 -0.05 -10.78 -2.43
N LEU A 186 0.07 -9.80 -1.55
CA LEU A 186 1.33 -9.07 -1.33
C LEU A 186 2.40 -9.89 -0.56
N MET A 187 1.98 -10.95 0.13
CA MET A 187 2.85 -11.82 0.95
C MET A 187 3.27 -13.13 0.24
N LYS A 188 2.95 -13.27 -1.05
CA LYS A 188 3.36 -14.39 -1.90
C LYS A 188 4.67 -14.08 -2.61
#